data_AF-A0A8T4L5W8-F1
#
_entry.id   AF-A0A8T4L5W8-F1
#
_cell.length_a   1.000
_cell.length_b   1.000
_cell.length_c   1.000
_cell.angle_alpha   90.00
_cell.angle_beta   90.00
_cell.angle_gamma   90.00
#
_symmetry.space_group_name_H-M   'P 1'
#
loop_
_entity.id
_entity.type
_entity.pdbx_description
1 polymer ?
#
loop_
_entity_poly.entity_id
_entity_poly.type
_entity_poly.pdbx_seq_one_letter_code
_entity_poly.pdbx_strand_id
1 'polypeptide(L)'
;AGGGSTSVSCGNNICEVDENASVCPLDCPNVCGDRACTHTENNFSCPFDCAVGCGNGICDVQESDRTCPTDCGRQPGEILDVTVPSPTGSQNPVTVPLVPQNKACEKDADCGVSTACSISRCIRNQCYGGQLPEGEPCDVGSVCKAGVCTNVSQQLAPVSESDPILWVSISVIVLALGAIGYEYFKK
;
A
#
# COMPACT_ATOMS: atom_id res chain seq x y z
N ALA A 1 27.25 10.33 43.44
CA ALA A 1 27.37 11.75 43.00
C ALA A 1 28.63 11.83 42.13
N GLY A 2 28.62 12.38 40.93
CA GLY A 2 27.58 13.12 40.24
C GLY A 2 27.66 12.87 38.73
N GLY A 3 26.52 13.06 38.07
CA GLY A 3 26.49 13.22 36.63
C GLY A 3 27.26 14.49 36.27
N GLY A 4 28.33 14.32 35.51
CA GLY A 4 28.94 15.41 34.78
C GLY A 4 27.99 15.77 33.65
N SER A 5 27.09 16.71 33.89
CA SER A 5 26.57 17.54 32.82
C SER A 5 27.78 18.27 32.23
N THR A 6 28.34 17.73 31.14
CA THR A 6 29.26 18.47 30.27
C THR A 6 28.43 19.56 29.62
N SER A 7 28.28 20.70 30.31
CA SER A 7 27.81 21.93 29.69
C SER A 7 28.88 22.35 28.68
N VAL A 8 28.80 21.79 27.47
CA VAL A 8 29.61 22.22 26.35
C VAL A 8 29.34 23.72 26.19
N SER A 9 30.38 24.53 26.40
CA SER A 9 30.26 25.99 26.56
C SER A 9 30.81 26.66 25.32
N CYS A 10 29.92 26.92 24.35
CA CYS A 10 30.30 27.57 23.12
C CYS A 10 30.52 29.10 23.31
N GLY A 11 31.37 29.71 22.50
CA GLY A 11 31.65 31.15 22.42
C GLY A 11 33.04 31.58 22.88
N ASN A 12 33.97 30.64 23.07
CA ASN A 12 35.37 30.91 23.43
C ASN A 12 36.29 31.08 22.19
N ASN A 13 35.77 30.87 20.97
CA ASN A 13 36.48 30.86 19.68
C ASN A 13 37.59 29.79 19.58
N ILE A 14 37.51 28.72 20.37
CA ILE A 14 38.47 27.61 20.35
C ILE A 14 37.69 26.31 20.28
N CYS A 15 37.88 25.53 19.22
CA CYS A 15 37.30 24.19 19.11
C CYS A 15 38.01 23.22 20.07
N GLU A 16 37.40 22.91 21.21
CA GLU A 16 37.92 21.97 22.19
C GLU A 16 37.73 20.50 21.76
N VAL A 17 38.41 19.56 22.43
CA VAL A 17 38.42 18.14 22.06
C VAL A 17 37.06 17.44 22.18
N ASP A 18 36.15 18.01 22.96
CA ASP A 18 34.78 17.53 23.15
C ASP A 18 33.75 18.38 22.38
N GLU A 19 34.22 19.35 21.57
CA GLU A 19 33.39 20.19 20.72
C GLU A 19 33.47 19.73 19.26
N ASN A 20 32.36 19.90 18.55
CA ASN A 20 32.32 19.72 17.10
C ASN A 20 31.38 20.77 16.49
N ALA A 21 31.40 20.90 15.16
CA ALA A 21 30.59 21.90 14.46
C ALA A 21 29.08 21.73 14.65
N SER A 22 28.60 20.52 15.03
CA SER A 22 27.19 20.27 15.38
C SER A 22 26.81 20.79 16.77
N VAL A 23 27.76 20.84 17.71
CA VAL A 23 27.52 21.22 19.11
C VAL A 23 27.90 22.68 19.37
N CYS A 24 29.07 23.11 18.87
CA CYS A 24 29.56 24.49 18.95
C CYS A 24 29.95 25.00 17.57
N PRO A 25 28.97 25.34 16.72
CA PRO A 25 29.24 25.85 15.38
C PRO A 25 30.12 27.11 15.44
N LEU A 26 29.92 27.99 16.41
CA LEU A 26 30.64 29.27 16.45
C LEU A 26 32.16 29.12 16.71
N ASP A 27 32.58 28.06 17.40
CA ASP A 27 33.98 27.85 17.81
C ASP A 27 34.71 26.83 16.93
N CYS A 28 33.98 25.90 16.31
CA CYS A 28 34.53 24.85 15.47
C CYS A 28 34.38 25.15 13.96
N PRO A 29 35.46 25.00 13.17
CA PRO A 29 35.44 25.23 11.74
C PRO A 29 34.57 24.21 10.99
N ASN A 30 34.14 24.58 9.79
CA ASN A 30 33.47 23.68 8.86
C ASN A 30 34.43 22.56 8.42
N VAL A 31 34.04 21.30 8.61
CA VAL A 31 34.87 20.15 8.27
C VAL A 31 34.02 19.12 7.54
N CYS A 32 34.24 18.99 6.23
CA CYS A 32 33.68 17.84 5.53
C CYS A 32 34.30 16.55 6.09
N GLY A 33 33.47 15.58 6.47
CA GLY A 33 33.80 14.30 7.06
C GLY A 33 33.29 14.12 8.50
N ASP A 34 32.66 15.15 9.09
CA ASP A 34 32.16 15.12 10.46
C ASP A 34 30.72 14.57 10.59
N ARG A 35 30.12 14.17 9.47
CA ARG A 35 28.75 13.61 9.35
C ARG A 35 27.63 14.58 9.72
N ALA A 36 27.91 15.88 9.77
CA ALA A 36 26.91 16.89 10.03
C ALA A 36 26.92 17.94 8.94
N CYS A 37 25.74 18.31 8.46
CA CYS A 37 25.61 19.40 7.50
C CYS A 37 25.45 20.72 8.27
N THR A 38 26.54 21.41 8.56
CA THR A 38 26.55 22.62 9.41
C THR A 38 27.04 23.85 8.66
N HIS A 39 26.92 25.04 9.26
CA HIS A 39 27.45 26.29 8.68
C HIS A 39 26.95 26.60 7.25
N THR A 40 27.86 27.00 6.36
CA THR A 40 27.65 27.22 4.92
C THR A 40 27.90 25.96 4.09
N GLU A 41 28.10 24.80 4.73
CA GLU A 41 28.24 23.55 4.03
C GLU A 41 26.96 23.23 3.27
N ASN A 42 27.12 22.80 2.03
CA ASN A 42 26.04 22.39 1.18
C ASN A 42 26.49 21.20 0.34
N ASN A 43 25.56 20.60 -0.39
CA ASN A 43 25.83 19.44 -1.23
C ASN A 43 26.93 19.67 -2.29
N PHE A 44 27.27 20.91 -2.65
CA PHE A 44 28.38 21.20 -3.56
C PHE A 44 29.74 21.35 -2.85
N SER A 45 29.76 21.82 -1.60
CA SER A 45 31.00 22.04 -0.85
C SER A 45 31.42 20.85 0.01
N CYS A 46 30.46 20.12 0.60
CA CYS A 46 30.68 18.93 1.42
C CYS A 46 29.67 17.83 1.07
N PRO A 47 29.78 17.18 -0.10
CA PRO A 47 28.81 16.19 -0.57
C PRO A 47 28.76 14.91 0.27
N PHE A 48 29.71 14.67 1.18
CA PHE A 48 29.68 13.48 2.05
C PHE A 48 28.85 13.70 3.32
N ASP A 49 28.85 14.91 3.89
CA ASP A 49 28.15 15.24 5.14
C ASP A 49 26.83 15.96 4.89
N CYS A 50 26.77 16.73 3.80
CA CYS A 50 25.57 17.36 3.27
C CYS A 50 24.99 16.61 2.07
N ALA A 51 25.45 15.38 1.82
CA ALA A 51 24.73 14.48 0.91
C ALA A 51 23.30 14.38 1.42
N VAL A 52 22.36 14.83 0.59
CA VAL A 52 20.96 14.44 0.70
C VAL A 52 20.95 12.91 0.65
N GLY A 53 20.81 12.30 1.82
CA GLY A 53 21.43 11.02 2.14
C GLY A 53 20.60 9.83 1.71
N CYS A 54 20.62 9.50 0.43
CA CYS A 54 20.04 8.25 -0.03
C CYS A 54 20.78 7.05 0.59
N GLY A 55 20.04 6.09 1.12
CA GLY A 55 20.50 4.91 1.85
C GLY A 55 20.17 4.89 3.34
N ASN A 56 19.43 5.86 3.88
CA ASN A 56 18.94 5.84 5.27
C ASN A 56 17.59 5.09 5.42
N GLY A 57 16.94 4.77 4.29
CA GLY A 57 15.67 4.03 4.23
C GLY A 57 14.42 4.86 4.52
N ILE A 58 14.56 6.18 4.72
CA ILE A 58 13.49 7.13 5.00
C ILE A 58 13.55 8.24 3.95
N CYS A 59 12.48 8.42 3.20
CA CYS A 59 12.39 9.51 2.24
C CYS A 59 12.13 10.85 2.96
N ASP A 60 13.18 11.63 3.15
CA ASP A 60 13.13 12.91 3.85
C ASP A 60 12.48 14.03 3.00
N VAL A 61 12.05 15.12 3.64
CA VAL A 61 11.33 16.25 2.98
C VAL A 61 12.13 16.94 1.86
N GLN A 62 13.44 16.72 1.80
CA GLN A 62 14.34 17.26 0.77
C GLN A 62 14.80 16.19 -0.23
N GLU A 63 14.30 14.96 -0.09
CA GLU A 63 14.55 13.84 -0.96
C GLU A 63 13.37 13.67 -1.93
N SER A 64 13.64 13.14 -3.13
CA SER A 64 12.63 12.86 -4.15
C SER A 64 12.93 11.55 -4.84
N ASP A 65 11.95 10.97 -5.51
CA ASP A 65 12.10 9.79 -6.36
C ASP A 65 13.21 9.94 -7.41
N ARG A 66 13.49 11.17 -7.87
CA ARG A 66 14.55 11.50 -8.83
C ARG A 66 15.93 11.66 -8.19
N THR A 67 15.99 12.15 -6.95
CA THR A 67 17.26 12.44 -6.27
C THR A 67 17.72 11.27 -5.39
N CYS A 68 16.79 10.58 -4.74
CA CYS A 68 17.03 9.41 -3.89
C CYS A 68 16.03 8.27 -4.19
N PRO A 69 16.10 7.63 -5.37
CA PRO A 69 15.20 6.52 -5.71
C PRO A 69 15.32 5.32 -4.78
N THR A 70 16.44 5.15 -4.06
CA THR A 70 16.60 4.04 -3.10
C THR A 70 15.70 4.21 -1.88
N ASP A 71 15.47 5.46 -1.44
CA ASP A 71 14.75 5.78 -0.21
C ASP A 71 13.35 6.34 -0.51
N CYS A 72 13.27 7.25 -1.48
CA CYS A 72 12.05 7.85 -2.02
C CYS A 72 11.46 7.12 -3.22
N GLY A 73 12.09 6.07 -3.73
CA GLY A 73 11.47 5.19 -4.72
C GLY A 73 10.34 4.40 -4.07
N ARG A 74 9.16 5.01 -4.02
CA ARG A 74 7.86 4.46 -3.56
C ARG A 74 7.91 3.96 -2.12
N GLN A 75 7.69 4.86 -1.18
CA GLN A 75 7.74 4.63 0.26
C GLN A 75 6.93 3.39 0.73
N PRO A 76 7.35 2.71 1.81
CA PRO A 76 6.60 1.62 2.43
C PRO A 76 5.28 2.17 2.99
N GLY A 77 4.15 1.74 2.44
CA GLY A 77 2.81 2.17 2.88
C GLY A 77 2.04 3.01 1.84
N GLU A 78 2.68 3.40 0.74
CA GLU A 78 1.93 3.92 -0.41
C GLU A 78 1.33 2.75 -1.20
N ILE A 79 0.07 2.92 -1.60
CA ILE A 79 -0.66 1.95 -2.42
C ILE A 79 0.11 1.83 -3.74
N LEU A 80 0.79 0.71 -3.95
CA LEU A 80 1.55 0.53 -5.17
C LEU A 80 0.61 0.04 -6.27
N ASP A 81 0.21 0.96 -7.13
CA ASP A 81 -0.60 0.66 -8.30
C ASP A 81 0.26 -0.02 -9.37
N VAL A 82 0.08 -1.32 -9.55
CA VAL A 82 0.72 -2.08 -10.64
C VAL A 82 -0.29 -2.34 -11.73
N THR A 83 0.07 -1.92 -12.93
CA THR A 83 -0.66 -2.27 -14.14
C THR A 83 -0.30 -3.69 -14.55
N VAL A 84 -1.25 -4.61 -14.43
CA VAL A 84 -1.11 -6.00 -14.87
C VAL A 84 -1.91 -6.22 -16.16
N PRO A 85 -1.45 -7.09 -17.08
CA PRO A 85 -2.27 -7.50 -18.22
C PRO A 85 -3.55 -8.18 -17.71
N SER A 86 -4.67 -7.93 -18.40
CA SER A 86 -5.93 -8.59 -18.05
C SER A 86 -5.75 -10.11 -18.08
N PRO A 87 -6.27 -10.86 -17.09
CA PRO A 87 -6.05 -12.31 -17.01
C PRO A 87 -6.60 -13.09 -18.20
N THR A 88 -7.55 -12.52 -18.95
CA THR A 88 -8.09 -13.10 -20.20
C THR A 88 -7.44 -12.54 -21.47
N GLY A 89 -6.49 -11.59 -21.35
CA GLY A 89 -5.77 -10.97 -22.47
C GLY A 89 -6.63 -10.14 -23.43
N SER A 90 -7.94 -10.02 -23.18
CA SER A 90 -8.91 -9.39 -24.08
C SER A 90 -9.35 -7.99 -23.63
N GLN A 91 -8.81 -7.48 -22.53
CA GLN A 91 -9.18 -6.18 -21.94
C GLN A 91 -7.96 -5.29 -21.73
N ASN A 92 -8.24 -4.02 -21.45
CA ASN A 92 -7.22 -3.06 -21.05
C ASN A 92 -6.46 -3.54 -19.80
N PRO A 93 -5.20 -3.09 -19.63
CA PRO A 93 -4.43 -3.39 -18.43
C PRO A 93 -5.16 -2.92 -17.17
N VAL A 94 -5.12 -3.73 -16.12
CA VAL A 94 -5.82 -3.50 -14.86
C VAL A 94 -4.84 -2.92 -13.84
N THR A 95 -5.22 -1.82 -13.20
CA THR A 95 -4.45 -1.25 -12.10
C THR A 95 -4.85 -1.94 -10.80
N VAL A 96 -3.87 -2.54 -10.12
CA VAL A 96 -4.09 -3.26 -8.86
C VAL A 96 -3.36 -2.53 -7.72
N PRO A 97 -4.08 -2.11 -6.67
CA PRO A 97 -3.47 -1.55 -5.48
C PRO A 97 -2.75 -2.65 -4.69
N LEU A 98 -1.44 -2.48 -4.49
CA LEU A 98 -0.64 -3.39 -3.68
C LEU A 98 -0.48 -2.85 -2.26
N VAL A 99 -0.72 -3.71 -1.28
CA VAL A 99 -0.63 -3.43 0.15
C VAL A 99 0.59 -4.17 0.73
N PRO A 100 1.44 -3.51 1.55
CA PRO A 100 2.57 -4.16 2.19
C PRO A 100 2.12 -5.26 3.16
N GLN A 101 2.87 -6.35 3.16
CA GLN A 101 2.71 -7.48 4.07
C GLN A 101 3.86 -7.48 5.09
N ASN A 102 3.63 -8.04 6.28
CA ASN A 102 4.67 -8.18 7.30
C ASN A 102 5.54 -9.43 7.05
N LYS A 103 6.10 -9.53 5.84
CA LYS A 103 6.89 -10.67 5.39
C LYS A 103 8.05 -10.18 4.52
N ALA A 104 9.25 -10.62 4.86
CA ALA A 104 10.44 -10.38 4.05
C ALA A 104 10.50 -11.38 2.88
N CYS A 105 11.15 -10.99 1.79
CA CYS A 105 11.31 -11.82 0.61
C CYS A 105 12.62 -11.49 -0.11
N GLU A 106 13.05 -12.42 -0.96
CA GLU A 106 14.14 -12.19 -1.92
C GLU A 106 13.62 -12.33 -3.36
N LYS A 107 12.53 -13.09 -3.55
CA LYS A 107 11.81 -13.29 -4.82
C LYS A 107 10.30 -13.32 -4.62
N ASP A 108 9.53 -13.06 -5.68
CA ASP A 108 8.05 -13.04 -5.66
C ASP A 108 7.43 -14.31 -5.05
N ALA A 109 8.03 -15.48 -5.31
CA ALA A 109 7.56 -16.77 -4.80
C ALA A 109 7.62 -16.89 -3.27
N ASP A 110 8.45 -16.10 -2.59
CA ASP A 110 8.53 -16.11 -1.13
C ASP A 110 7.30 -15.46 -0.51
N CYS A 111 6.61 -14.57 -1.24
CA CYS A 111 5.44 -13.84 -0.75
C CYS A 111 4.15 -14.64 -0.79
N GLY A 112 4.06 -15.62 -1.69
CA GLY A 112 2.90 -16.47 -1.86
C GLY A 112 2.72 -16.87 -3.32
N VAL A 113 1.65 -17.62 -3.59
CA VAL A 113 1.25 -17.94 -4.94
C VAL A 113 0.36 -16.82 -5.49
N SER A 114 0.75 -16.24 -6.61
CA SER A 114 -0.14 -15.38 -7.39
C SER A 114 -1.21 -16.25 -8.06
N THR A 115 -2.48 -15.87 -7.91
CA THR A 115 -3.62 -16.46 -8.62
C THR A 115 -4.08 -15.53 -9.74
N ALA A 116 -5.08 -15.93 -10.52
CA ALA A 116 -5.69 -15.07 -11.54
C ALA A 116 -6.32 -13.79 -10.96
N CYS A 117 -6.69 -13.77 -9.67
CA CYS A 117 -7.39 -12.66 -9.01
C CYS A 117 -6.61 -12.05 -7.83
N SER A 118 -5.45 -12.62 -7.47
CA SER A 118 -4.61 -12.13 -6.39
C SER A 118 -3.15 -12.16 -6.82
N ILE A 119 -2.43 -11.06 -6.61
CA ILE A 119 -1.02 -10.96 -6.95
C ILE A 119 -0.18 -10.80 -5.68
N SER A 120 0.99 -11.40 -5.67
CA SER A 120 1.99 -11.26 -4.61
C SER A 120 3.33 -10.94 -5.25
N ARG A 121 3.96 -9.85 -4.82
CA ARG A 121 5.25 -9.38 -5.36
C ARG A 121 6.24 -9.07 -4.25
N CYS A 122 7.51 -9.33 -4.53
CA CYS A 122 8.61 -8.94 -3.69
C CYS A 122 9.22 -7.64 -4.21
N ILE A 123 9.25 -6.62 -3.36
CA ILE A 123 9.76 -5.29 -3.73
C ILE A 123 10.63 -4.80 -2.59
N ARG A 124 11.92 -4.54 -2.87
CA ARG A 124 12.91 -4.07 -1.88
C ARG A 124 12.87 -4.90 -0.58
N ASN A 125 12.90 -6.23 -0.73
CA ASN A 125 12.87 -7.22 0.34
C ASN A 125 11.58 -7.27 1.20
N GLN A 126 10.51 -6.61 0.79
CA GLN A 126 9.21 -6.65 1.46
C GLN A 126 8.14 -7.22 0.51
N CYS A 127 7.30 -8.08 1.05
CA CYS A 127 6.18 -8.63 0.31
C CYS A 127 5.04 -7.62 0.19
N TYR A 128 4.44 -7.57 -0.99
CA TYR A 128 3.26 -6.79 -1.28
C TYR A 128 2.19 -7.71 -1.89
N GLY A 129 0.96 -7.56 -1.43
CA GLY A 129 -0.19 -8.32 -1.91
C GLY A 129 -1.25 -7.39 -2.49
N GLY A 130 -1.88 -7.78 -3.60
CA GLY A 130 -2.99 -7.05 -4.19
C GLY A 130 -4.08 -7.98 -4.70
N GLN A 131 -5.29 -7.47 -4.75
CA GLN A 131 -6.46 -8.18 -5.27
C GLN A 131 -7.00 -7.42 -6.48
N LEU A 132 -7.32 -8.16 -7.55
CA LEU A 132 -7.99 -7.57 -8.69
C LEU A 132 -9.40 -7.08 -8.28
N PRO A 133 -9.91 -6.03 -8.94
CA PRO A 133 -11.27 -5.53 -8.69
C PRO A 133 -12.32 -6.64 -8.81
N GLU A 134 -13.38 -6.55 -8.01
CA GLU A 134 -14.49 -7.49 -8.11
C GLU A 134 -15.17 -7.40 -9.47
N GLY A 135 -15.50 -8.54 -10.06
CA GLY A 135 -16.11 -8.63 -11.38
C GLY A 135 -15.14 -8.70 -12.54
N GLU A 136 -13.83 -8.53 -12.32
CA GLU A 136 -12.83 -8.66 -13.38
C GLU A 136 -12.82 -10.12 -13.90
N PRO A 137 -12.91 -10.34 -15.23
CA PRO A 137 -12.99 -11.68 -15.80
C PRO A 137 -11.66 -12.41 -15.68
N CYS A 138 -11.61 -13.48 -14.91
CA CYS A 138 -10.42 -14.30 -14.68
C CYS A 138 -10.34 -15.55 -15.55
N ASP A 139 -11.49 -16.05 -16.04
CA ASP A 139 -11.61 -17.18 -16.96
C ASP A 139 -12.93 -17.08 -17.74
N VAL A 140 -13.15 -17.94 -18.73
CA VAL A 140 -14.39 -18.00 -19.50
C VAL A 140 -15.58 -18.27 -18.57
N GLY A 141 -16.45 -17.27 -18.43
CA GLY A 141 -17.65 -17.36 -17.57
C GLY A 141 -17.37 -17.29 -16.07
N SER A 142 -16.17 -16.84 -15.66
CA SER A 142 -15.78 -16.68 -14.26
C SER A 142 -15.23 -15.29 -13.98
N VAL A 143 -15.48 -14.77 -12.79
CA VAL A 143 -15.08 -13.43 -12.35
C VAL A 143 -14.39 -13.47 -10.99
N CYS A 144 -13.54 -12.48 -10.75
CA CYS A 144 -12.88 -12.29 -9.47
C CYS A 144 -13.87 -11.86 -8.38
N LYS A 145 -13.85 -12.57 -7.26
CA LYS A 145 -14.61 -12.25 -6.04
C LYS A 145 -13.76 -12.56 -4.82
N ALA A 146 -13.54 -11.56 -3.96
CA ALA A 146 -12.65 -11.69 -2.80
C ALA A 146 -11.26 -12.30 -3.11
N GLY A 147 -10.69 -11.99 -4.28
CA GLY A 147 -9.38 -12.52 -4.70
C GLY A 147 -9.37 -13.96 -5.21
N VAL A 148 -10.55 -14.58 -5.41
CA VAL A 148 -10.71 -15.94 -5.97
C VAL A 148 -11.49 -15.86 -7.28
N CYS A 149 -11.13 -16.69 -8.26
CA CYS A 149 -11.88 -16.81 -9.51
C CYS A 149 -13.12 -17.69 -9.29
N THR A 150 -14.32 -17.13 -9.48
CA THR A 150 -15.60 -17.80 -9.21
C THR A 150 -16.47 -17.83 -10.45
N ASN A 151 -17.18 -18.95 -10.69
CA ASN A 151 -18.03 -19.09 -11.86
C ASN A 151 -19.32 -18.27 -11.71
N VAL A 152 -19.66 -17.46 -12.72
CA VAL A 152 -20.83 -16.57 -12.69
C VAL A 152 -22.15 -17.36 -12.61
N SER A 153 -22.17 -18.62 -13.04
CA SER A 153 -23.36 -19.48 -12.97
C SER A 153 -23.82 -19.78 -11.53
N GLN A 154 -22.96 -19.58 -10.53
CA GLN A 154 -23.30 -19.76 -9.11
C GLN A 154 -23.71 -18.44 -8.41
N GLN A 155 -23.69 -17.31 -9.13
CA GLN A 155 -23.98 -15.99 -8.56
C GLN A 155 -25.44 -15.53 -8.75
N LEU A 156 -26.27 -16.31 -9.46
CA LEU A 156 -27.68 -16.36 -9.06
C LEU A 156 -27.66 -17.05 -7.69
N ALA A 157 -27.67 -16.25 -6.63
CA ALA A 157 -28.04 -16.76 -5.32
C ALA A 157 -29.30 -17.64 -5.55
N PRO A 158 -29.33 -18.89 -5.06
CA PRO A 158 -30.58 -19.62 -5.06
C PRO A 158 -31.58 -18.68 -4.39
N VAL A 159 -32.66 -18.33 -5.09
CA VAL A 159 -33.75 -17.55 -4.50
C VAL A 159 -34.07 -18.27 -3.19
N SER A 160 -33.77 -17.62 -2.07
CA SER A 160 -33.90 -18.27 -0.78
C SER A 160 -35.37 -18.61 -0.63
N GLU A 161 -35.74 -19.89 -0.50
CA GLU A 161 -37.14 -20.34 -0.33
C GLU A 161 -37.81 -19.68 0.89
N SER A 162 -37.04 -19.01 1.74
CA SER A 162 -37.47 -18.22 2.90
C SER A 162 -37.69 -16.73 2.64
N ASP A 163 -37.60 -16.23 1.40
CA ASP A 163 -37.82 -14.80 1.13
C ASP A 163 -39.29 -14.41 1.39
N PRO A 164 -39.58 -13.53 2.37
CA PRO A 164 -40.95 -13.21 2.78
C PRO A 164 -41.76 -12.56 1.65
N ILE A 165 -41.09 -11.91 0.69
CA ILE A 165 -41.72 -11.28 -0.49
C ILE A 165 -42.34 -12.33 -1.42
N LEU A 166 -41.71 -13.52 -1.55
CA LEU A 166 -42.24 -14.62 -2.35
C LEU A 166 -43.54 -15.17 -1.76
N TRP A 167 -43.60 -15.34 -0.44
CA TRP A 167 -44.79 -15.82 0.27
C TRP A 167 -45.95 -14.82 0.25
N VAL A 168 -45.65 -13.51 0.32
CA VAL A 168 -46.65 -12.45 0.16
C VAL A 168 -47.26 -12.48 -1.25
N SER A 169 -46.43 -12.63 -2.30
CA SER A 169 -46.94 -12.69 -3.67
C SER A 169 -47.80 -13.93 -3.93
N ILE A 170 -47.40 -15.10 -3.45
CA ILE A 170 -48.20 -16.35 -3.55
C ILE A 170 -49.54 -16.19 -2.81
N SER A 171 -49.54 -15.61 -1.61
CA SER A 171 -50.77 -15.42 -0.82
C SER A 171 -51.77 -14.50 -1.51
N VAL A 172 -51.30 -13.41 -2.15
CA VAL A 172 -52.15 -12.49 -2.91
C VAL A 172 -52.75 -13.18 -4.13
N ILE A 173 -51.97 -13.99 -4.86
CA ILE A 173 -52.44 -14.72 -6.03
C ILE A 173 -53.52 -15.74 -5.64
N VAL A 174 -53.32 -16.50 -4.56
CA VAL A 174 -54.29 -17.49 -4.08
C VAL A 174 -55.61 -16.82 -3.67
N LEU A 175 -55.55 -15.68 -2.97
CA LEU A 175 -56.77 -14.93 -2.59
C LEU A 175 -57.49 -14.35 -3.81
N ALA A 176 -56.77 -13.84 -4.80
CA ALA A 176 -57.36 -13.32 -6.03
C ALA A 176 -58.06 -14.42 -6.84
N LEU A 177 -57.40 -15.56 -7.04
CA LEU A 177 -57.99 -16.71 -7.72
C LEU A 177 -59.17 -17.30 -6.95
N GLY A 178 -59.09 -17.33 -5.62
CA GLY A 178 -60.20 -17.74 -4.75
C GLY A 178 -61.42 -16.84 -4.88
N ALA A 179 -61.23 -15.51 -4.91
CA ALA A 179 -62.32 -14.55 -5.10
C ALA A 179 -62.96 -14.67 -6.49
N ILE A 180 -62.15 -14.82 -7.54
CA ILE A 180 -62.62 -15.02 -8.93
C ILE A 180 -63.38 -16.34 -9.03
N GLY A 181 -62.85 -17.42 -8.46
CA GLY A 181 -63.51 -18.73 -8.44
C GLY A 181 -64.82 -18.72 -7.67
N TYR A 182 -64.88 -18.02 -6.53
CA TYR A 182 -66.09 -17.85 -5.74
C TYR A 182 -67.19 -17.11 -6.51
N GLU A 183 -66.85 -16.02 -7.20
CA GLU A 183 -67.80 -15.29 -8.06
C GLU A 183 -68.28 -16.15 -9.25
N TYR A 184 -67.42 -17.01 -9.79
CA TYR A 184 -67.78 -17.89 -10.90
C TYR A 184 -68.72 -19.02 -10.48
N PHE A 185 -68.52 -19.61 -9.29
CA PHE A 185 -69.32 -20.74 -8.79
C PHE A 185 -70.64 -20.31 -8.14
N LYS A 186 -70.80 -19.03 -7.80
CA LYS A 186 -72.02 -18.48 -7.19
C LYS A 186 -73.11 -18.15 -8.22
N LYS A 187 -72.79 -18.17 -9.52
CA LYS A 187 -73.75 -18.12 -10.64
C LYS A 187 -74.21 -19.51 -11.02
#